data_AF-A0A345PJZ2-F1
#
_entry.id   AF-A0A345PJZ2-F1
#
_cell.length_a   1.000
_cell.length_b   1.000
_cell.length_c   1.000
_cell.angle_alpha   90.00
_cell.angle_beta   90.00
_cell.angle_gamma   90.00
#
_symmetry.space_group_name_H-M   'P 1'
#
loop_
_entity.id
_entity.type
_entity.pdbx_description
1 polymer ?
#
loop_
_entity_poly.entity_id
_entity_poly.type
_entity_poly.pdbx_seq_one_letter_code
_entity_poly.pdbx_strand_id
1 'polypeptide(L)'
;MTNEEFVIMTKKVMKYAPDWLKKDIKNIVSKEGNKVRVSHVISLLYNQYSFNLGHIFASMDRNYDWAATAHDHLNYIDNNIDLVELMLKEAKKQALED
;
A
#
# COMPACT_ATOMS: atom_id res chain seq x y z
N MET A 1 -22.89 4.32 -14.42
CA MET A 1 -22.40 4.80 -13.12
C MET A 1 -22.23 6.29 -13.23
N THR A 2 -22.91 7.07 -12.39
CA THR A 2 -22.72 8.52 -12.38
C THR A 2 -21.38 8.86 -11.72
N ASN A 3 -20.82 10.03 -12.03
CA ASN A 3 -19.56 10.47 -11.44
C ASN A 3 -19.66 10.58 -9.90
N GLU A 4 -20.84 10.92 -9.38
CA GLU A 4 -21.12 11.01 -7.95
C GLU A 4 -21.14 9.64 -7.26
N GLU A 5 -21.78 8.64 -7.87
CA GLU A 5 -21.78 7.25 -7.37
C GLU A 5 -20.36 6.70 -7.29
N PHE A 6 -19.54 6.96 -8.33
CA PHE A 6 -18.15 6.54 -8.36
C PHE A 6 -17.36 7.15 -7.19
N VAL A 7 -17.46 8.46 -6.96
CA VAL A 7 -16.76 9.15 -5.87
C VAL A 7 -17.18 8.62 -4.50
N ILE A 8 -18.48 8.38 -4.28
CA ILE A 8 -18.99 7.82 -3.02
C ILE A 8 -18.42 6.41 -2.79
N MET A 9 -18.40 5.59 -3.84
CA MET A 9 -17.90 4.23 -3.78
C MET A 9 -16.39 4.20 -3.49
N THR A 10 -15.59 5.03 -4.17
CA THR A 10 -14.15 5.18 -3.92
C THR A 10 -13.86 5.59 -2.48
N LYS A 11 -14.58 6.58 -1.94
CA LYS A 11 -14.41 7.00 -0.53
C LYS A 11 -14.73 5.88 0.45
N LYS A 12 -15.77 5.08 0.19
CA LYS A 12 -16.10 3.92 1.01
C LYS A 12 -14.99 2.88 0.97
N VAL A 13 -14.52 2.48 -0.21
CA VAL A 13 -13.49 1.45 -0.34
C VAL A 13 -12.19 1.90 0.35
N MET A 14 -11.77 3.16 0.18
CA MET A 14 -10.58 3.69 0.88
C MET A 14 -10.77 3.74 2.40
N LYS A 15 -11.98 4.00 2.91
CA LYS A 15 -12.27 3.99 4.35
C LYS A 15 -12.04 2.60 4.95
N TYR A 16 -12.49 1.55 4.26
CA TYR A 16 -12.37 0.15 4.70
C TYR A 16 -11.03 -0.51 4.34
N ALA A 17 -10.14 0.20 3.65
CA ALA A 17 -8.79 -0.30 3.39
C ALA A 17 -8.04 -0.57 4.71
N PRO A 18 -7.16 -1.58 4.76
CA PRO A 18 -6.36 -1.89 5.93
C PRO A 18 -5.48 -0.71 6.36
N ASP A 19 -5.31 -0.52 7.66
CA ASP A 19 -4.55 0.61 8.19
C ASP A 19 -3.05 0.51 7.90
N TRP A 20 -2.50 -0.72 7.80
CA TRP A 20 -1.11 -0.94 7.38
C TRP A 20 -0.87 -0.38 5.97
N LEU A 21 -1.78 -0.63 5.03
CA LEU A 21 -1.66 -0.17 3.64
C LEU A 21 -1.76 1.35 3.55
N LYS A 22 -2.68 1.96 4.30
CA LYS A 22 -2.80 3.42 4.39
C LYS A 22 -1.49 4.05 4.88
N LYS A 23 -0.89 3.47 5.94
CA LYS A 23 0.36 3.96 6.52
C LYS A 23 1.53 3.80 5.55
N ASP A 24 1.65 2.66 4.89
CA ASP A 24 2.74 2.41 3.95
C ASP A 24 2.68 3.34 2.74
N ILE A 25 1.50 3.53 2.13
CA ILE A 25 1.33 4.46 1.01
C ILE A 25 1.66 5.88 1.44
N LYS A 26 1.21 6.32 2.62
CA LYS A 26 1.56 7.66 3.15
C LYS A 26 3.07 7.82 3.34
N ASN A 27 3.74 6.81 3.89
CA ASN A 27 5.20 6.83 4.05
C ASN A 27 5.94 6.88 2.71
N ILE A 28 5.47 6.12 1.71
CA ILE A 28 6.04 6.12 0.36
C ILE A 28 5.88 7.50 -0.29
N VAL A 29 4.67 8.08 -0.25
CA VAL A 29 4.43 9.41 -0.81
C VAL A 29 5.26 10.49 -0.11
N SER A 30 5.42 10.40 1.21
CA SER A 30 6.24 11.32 1.99
C SER A 30 7.73 11.24 1.62
N LYS A 31 8.24 10.06 1.29
CA LYS A 31 9.66 9.85 0.93
C LYS A 31 9.97 10.14 -0.54
N GLU A 32 9.16 9.59 -1.44
CA GLU A 32 9.38 9.66 -2.90
C GLU A 32 8.82 10.94 -3.51
N GLY A 33 7.95 11.64 -2.79
CA GLY A 33 7.28 12.84 -3.25
C GLY A 33 6.20 12.60 -4.31
N ASN A 34 5.64 13.69 -4.80
CA ASN A 34 4.38 13.66 -5.55
C ASN A 34 4.52 13.07 -6.99
N LYS A 35 5.74 12.90 -7.49
CA LYS A 35 6.01 12.34 -8.83
C LYS A 35 5.99 10.81 -8.87
N VAL A 36 5.85 10.14 -7.73
CA VAL A 36 5.90 8.68 -7.64
C VAL A 36 4.77 8.02 -8.46
N ARG A 37 5.09 7.04 -9.31
CA ARG A 37 4.08 6.34 -10.13
C ARG A 37 3.52 5.14 -9.38
N VAL A 38 2.30 4.72 -9.71
CA VAL A 38 1.66 3.55 -9.07
C VAL A 38 2.51 2.28 -9.20
N SER A 39 3.11 2.03 -10.37
CA SER A 39 4.01 0.88 -10.56
C SER A 39 5.23 0.90 -9.64
N HIS A 40 5.74 2.09 -9.33
CA HIS A 40 6.84 2.24 -8.37
C HIS A 40 6.36 2.00 -6.93
N VAL A 41 5.19 2.51 -6.56
CA VAL A 41 4.59 2.25 -5.24
C VAL A 41 4.34 0.75 -5.05
N ILE A 42 3.79 0.06 -6.05
CA ILE A 42 3.60 -1.39 -6.02
C ILE A 42 4.95 -2.08 -5.83
N SER A 43 5.98 -1.71 -6.60
CA SER A 43 7.32 -2.28 -6.43
C SER A 43 7.90 -2.05 -5.04
N LEU A 44 7.70 -0.88 -4.43
CA LEU A 44 8.16 -0.58 -3.08
C LEU A 44 7.41 -1.41 -2.02
N LEU A 45 6.09 -1.52 -2.14
CA LEU A 45 5.29 -2.38 -1.26
C LEU A 45 5.74 -3.85 -1.40
N TYR A 46 5.94 -4.30 -2.63
CA TYR A 46 6.48 -5.62 -2.89
C TYR A 46 7.84 -5.83 -2.26
N ASN A 47 8.77 -4.89 -2.41
CA ASN A 47 10.09 -4.98 -1.80
C ASN A 47 10.05 -4.96 -0.27
N GLN A 48 9.07 -4.28 0.33
CA GLN A 48 8.88 -4.22 1.79
C GLN A 48 8.40 -5.56 2.36
N TYR A 49 7.54 -6.28 1.62
CA TYR A 49 6.95 -7.54 2.07
C TYR A 49 7.61 -8.79 1.46
N SER A 50 8.45 -8.63 0.45
CA SER A 50 9.23 -9.72 -0.14
C SER A 50 10.39 -10.12 0.76
N PHE A 51 10.69 -11.42 0.76
CA PHE A 51 11.77 -12.00 1.55
C PHE A 51 13.15 -11.49 1.08
N ASN A 52 13.68 -10.46 1.75
CA ASN A 52 15.04 -9.95 1.58
C ASN A 52 16.03 -10.52 2.64
N LEU A 53 17.32 -10.20 2.49
CA LEU A 53 18.40 -10.70 3.37
C LEU A 53 18.18 -10.38 4.86
N GLY A 54 17.52 -9.26 5.20
CA GLY A 54 17.15 -8.93 6.58
C GLY A 54 16.15 -9.92 7.19
N HIS A 55 15.31 -10.55 6.37
CA HIS A 55 14.36 -11.57 6.79
C HIS A 55 15.02 -12.94 7.00
N ILE A 56 16.12 -13.23 6.31
CA ILE A 56 16.95 -14.41 6.60
C ILE A 56 17.52 -14.28 8.02
N PHE A 57 18.04 -13.11 8.38
CA PHE A 57 18.54 -12.88 9.75
C PHE A 57 17.43 -12.85 10.82
N ALA A 58 16.24 -12.32 10.51
CA ALA A 58 15.11 -12.31 11.45
C ALA A 58 14.38 -13.66 11.59
N SER A 59 14.39 -14.51 10.55
CA SER A 59 13.81 -15.86 10.58
C SER A 59 14.69 -16.87 11.31
N MET A 60 16.00 -16.60 11.47
CA MET A 60 16.84 -17.31 12.45
C MET A 60 16.28 -17.18 13.88
N ASP A 61 15.51 -16.13 14.15
CA ASP A 61 14.81 -15.86 15.42
C ASP A 61 13.37 -16.43 15.49
N ARG A 62 13.00 -17.35 14.57
CA ARG A 62 11.69 -18.05 14.51
C ARG A 62 10.47 -17.16 14.29
N ASN A 63 10.61 -16.04 13.58
CA ASN A 63 9.50 -15.14 13.27
C ASN A 63 8.59 -15.66 12.12
N TYR A 64 7.94 -16.82 12.33
CA TYR A 64 6.99 -17.41 11.39
C TYR A 64 5.77 -16.52 11.14
N ASP A 65 5.34 -15.74 12.14
CA ASP A 65 4.19 -14.85 12.05
C ASP A 65 4.39 -13.73 11.03
N TRP A 66 5.63 -13.24 10.89
CA TRP A 66 5.94 -12.22 9.88
C TRP A 66 5.82 -12.76 8.46
N ALA A 67 6.31 -13.97 8.19
CA ALA A 67 6.25 -14.55 6.85
C ALA A 67 4.80 -14.78 6.40
N ALA A 68 3.93 -15.24 7.31
CA ALA A 68 2.49 -15.36 7.05
C ALA A 68 1.86 -13.98 6.79
N THR A 69 2.12 -13.01 7.66
CA THR A 69 1.60 -11.63 7.53
C THR A 69 2.05 -10.97 6.22
N ALA A 70 3.32 -11.14 5.84
CA ALA A 70 3.86 -10.60 4.60
C ALA A 70 3.21 -11.22 3.36
N HIS A 71 2.98 -12.54 3.39
CA HIS A 71 2.24 -13.23 2.33
C HIS A 71 0.81 -12.70 2.20
N ASP A 72 0.11 -12.51 3.32
CA ASP A 72 -1.25 -11.97 3.33
C ASP A 72 -1.29 -10.53 2.80
N HIS A 73 -0.31 -9.70 3.15
CA HIS A 73 -0.21 -8.33 2.67
C HIS A 73 0.07 -8.28 1.16
N LEU A 74 0.97 -9.12 0.64
CA LEU A 74 1.25 -9.23 -0.80
C LEU A 74 0.01 -9.70 -1.56
N ASN A 75 -0.66 -10.76 -1.09
CA ASN A 75 -1.92 -11.22 -1.68
C ASN A 75 -2.99 -10.14 -1.68
N TYR A 76 -3.09 -9.35 -0.60
CA TYR A 76 -4.04 -8.25 -0.55
C TYR A 76 -3.71 -7.17 -1.59
N ILE A 77 -2.44 -6.80 -1.73
CA ILE A 77 -2.00 -5.81 -2.73
C ILE A 77 -2.33 -6.28 -4.14
N ASP A 78 -2.03 -7.54 -4.47
CA ASP A 78 -2.29 -8.11 -5.80
C ASP A 78 -3.76 -8.13 -6.17
N ASN A 79 -4.60 -8.54 -5.22
CA ASN A 79 -6.04 -8.58 -5.45
C ASN A 79 -6.67 -7.19 -5.51
N ASN A 80 -5.96 -6.14 -5.09
CA ASN A 80 -6.50 -4.79 -4.93
C ASN A 80 -5.59 -3.70 -5.54
N ILE A 81 -4.94 -3.97 -6.68
CA ILE A 81 -4.06 -2.99 -7.35
C ILE A 81 -4.78 -1.66 -7.65
N ASP A 82 -6.05 -1.73 -8.09
CA ASP A 82 -6.86 -0.52 -8.36
C ASP A 82 -7.08 0.32 -7.09
N LEU A 83 -7.25 -0.34 -5.94
CA LEU A 83 -7.38 0.35 -4.66
C LEU A 83 -6.07 1.05 -4.29
N VAL A 84 -4.92 0.41 -4.52
CA VAL A 84 -3.60 1.02 -4.30
C VAL A 84 -3.44 2.26 -5.17
N GLU A 85 -3.88 2.21 -6.43
CA GLU A 85 -3.86 3.38 -7.32
C GLU A 85 -4.74 4.52 -6.81
N LEU A 86 -5.97 4.22 -6.38
CA LEU A 86 -6.91 5.19 -5.84
C LEU A 86 -6.37 5.84 -4.56
N MET A 87 -5.84 5.04 -3.64
CA MET A 87 -5.22 5.52 -2.40
C MET A 87 -4.01 6.39 -2.66
N LEU A 88 -3.19 6.05 -3.67
CA LEU A 88 -2.05 6.88 -4.06
C LEU A 88 -2.50 8.25 -4.58
N LYS A 89 -3.53 8.30 -5.44
CA LYS A 89 -4.08 9.57 -5.95
C LYS A 89 -4.58 10.46 -4.82
N GLU A 90 -5.27 9.87 -3.84
CA GLU A 90 -5.78 10.60 -2.67
C GLU A 90 -4.64 11.08 -1.76
N ALA A 91 -3.67 10.23 -1.45
CA ALA A 91 -2.52 10.59 -0.61
C ALA A 91 -1.69 11.72 -1.23
N LYS A 92 -1.53 11.72 -2.56
CA LYS A 92 -0.89 12.80 -3.30
C LYS A 92 -1.65 14.12 -3.25
N LYS A 93 -2.99 14.05 -3.30
CA LYS A 93 -3.85 15.23 -3.18
C LYS A 93 -3.73 15.86 -1.80
N GLN A 94 -3.75 15.04 -0.75
CA GLN A 94 -3.54 15.50 0.63
C GLN A 94 -2.15 16.14 0.81
N ALA A 95 -1.10 15.54 0.26
CA ALA A 95 0.26 16.08 0.31
C ALA A 95 0.48 17.37 -0.52
N LEU A 96 -0.49 17.80 -1.33
CA LEU A 96 -0.49 19.09 -2.03
C LEU A 96 -1.26 20.18 -1.26
N GLU A 97 -2.14 19.77 -0.35
CA GLU A 97 -2.99 20.66 0.46
C GLU A 97 -2.30 21.03 1.80
N ASP A 98 -1.29 20.26 2.22
CA ASP A 98 -0.38 20.52 3.35
C ASP A 98 0.87 21.32 2.92
#